data_AF-A0A7W0KTB1-F1
#
_entry.id   AF-A0A7W0KTB1-F1
#
_cell.length_a   1.000
_cell.length_b   1.000
_cell.length_c   1.000
_cell.angle_alpha   90.00
_cell.angle_beta   90.00
_cell.angle_gamma   90.00
#
_symmetry.space_group_name_H-M   'P 1'
#
loop_
_entity.id
_entity.type
_entity.pdbx_description
1 polymer ?
#
loop_
_entity_poly.entity_id
_entity_poly.type
_entity_poly.pdbx_seq_one_letter_code
_entity_poly.pdbx_strand_id
1 'polypeptide(L)'
;IQRGLVRITTVTRLQVGFSAPSAEELRASIARAPLASMPVEYTTPSIEDRAVAVQVALADRGQHRAPSIPDLLIAATAELAQLTILHLDHDYELIADLTGQPVERLKLP
;
A
#
# COMPACT_ATOMS: atom_id res chain seq x y z
N ILE A 1 16.12 2.80 -5.02
CA ILE A 1 14.86 3.23 -5.68
C ILE A 1 15.06 3.50 -7.18
N GLN A 2 16.10 4.23 -7.59
CA GLN A 2 16.30 4.71 -8.97
C GLN A 2 16.32 3.66 -10.10
N ARG A 3 16.38 2.36 -9.79
CA ARG A 3 16.24 1.28 -10.79
C ARG A 3 14.78 1.00 -11.21
N GLY A 4 13.80 1.74 -10.68
CA GLY A 4 12.37 1.53 -11.00
C GLY A 4 11.75 0.28 -10.38
N LEU A 5 12.42 -0.33 -9.40
CA LEU A 5 11.98 -1.57 -8.75
C LEU A 5 11.01 -1.35 -7.58
N VAL A 6 10.86 -0.11 -7.13
CA VAL A 6 9.93 0.27 -6.07
C VAL A 6 8.80 1.05 -6.72
N ARG A 7 7.59 0.54 -6.57
CA ARG A 7 6.36 1.12 -7.09
C ARG A 7 5.54 1.73 -5.97
N ILE A 8 4.63 2.63 -6.31
CA ILE A 8 3.77 3.30 -5.34
C ILE A 8 2.32 3.27 -5.82
N THR A 9 1.38 3.03 -4.92
CA THR A 9 -0.04 3.08 -5.29
C THR A 9 -0.54 4.53 -5.35
N THR A 10 -1.64 4.76 -6.07
CA THR A 10 -2.33 6.06 -6.00
C THR A 10 -2.82 6.38 -4.59
N VAL A 11 -3.25 5.37 -3.82
CA VAL A 11 -3.68 5.52 -2.42
C VAL A 11 -2.54 6.07 -1.55
N THR A 12 -1.34 5.50 -1.67
CA THR A 12 -0.17 5.97 -0.92
C THR A 12 0.23 7.39 -1.33
N ARG A 13 0.09 7.76 -2.62
CA ARG A 13 0.31 9.16 -3.06
C ARG A 13 -0.69 10.13 -2.43
N LEU A 14 -1.96 9.72 -2.27
CA LEU A 14 -2.96 10.52 -1.57
C LEU A 14 -2.66 10.65 -0.08
N GLN A 15 -2.17 9.58 0.58
CA GLN A 15 -1.73 9.66 1.97
C GLN A 15 -0.57 10.64 2.15
N VAL A 16 0.44 10.62 1.26
CA VAL A 16 1.52 11.63 1.27
C VAL A 16 0.94 13.04 1.13
N GLY A 17 -0.01 13.24 0.22
CA GLY A 17 -0.63 14.54 0.03
C GLY A 17 -1.47 15.02 1.21
N PHE A 18 -2.17 14.10 1.87
CA PHE A 18 -2.92 14.39 3.09
C PHE A 18 -2.01 14.82 4.25
N SER A 19 -0.83 14.20 4.35
CA SER A 19 0.17 14.50 5.39
C SER A 19 1.02 15.74 5.10
N ALA A 20 0.97 16.29 3.88
CA ALA A 20 1.74 17.47 3.54
C ALA A 20 1.16 18.71 4.25
N PRO A 21 1.99 19.53 4.93
CA PRO A 21 1.50 20.66 5.72
C PRO A 21 1.13 21.88 4.84
N SER A 22 1.44 21.86 3.54
CA SER A 22 1.09 22.92 2.60
C SER A 22 0.99 22.43 1.16
N ALA A 23 0.34 23.22 0.31
CA ALA A 23 0.26 22.95 -1.13
C ALA A 23 1.64 22.99 -1.81
N GLU A 24 2.57 23.81 -1.30
CA GLU A 24 3.94 23.85 -1.82
C GLU A 24 4.69 22.56 -1.50
N GLU A 25 4.61 22.08 -0.26
CA GLU A 25 5.25 20.83 0.15
C GLU A 25 4.64 19.60 -0.53
N LEU A 26 3.32 19.60 -0.76
CA LEU A 26 2.67 18.57 -1.56
C LEU A 26 3.23 18.53 -3.00
N ARG A 27 3.28 19.69 -3.67
CA ARG A 27 3.84 19.79 -5.03
C ARG A 27 5.30 19.36 -5.07
N ALA A 28 6.09 19.75 -4.08
CA ALA A 28 7.48 19.35 -3.98
C ALA A 28 7.62 17.83 -3.81
N SER A 29 6.80 17.21 -2.95
CA SER A 29 6.80 15.78 -2.69
C SER A 29 6.52 14.96 -3.95
N ILE A 30 5.51 15.34 -4.73
CA ILE A 30 5.15 14.61 -5.97
C ILE A 30 6.12 14.83 -7.12
N ALA A 31 6.83 15.96 -7.15
CA ALA A 31 7.70 16.36 -8.27
C ALA A 31 9.16 15.92 -8.09
N ARG A 32 9.55 15.47 -6.89
CA ARG A 32 10.95 15.15 -6.57
C ARG A 32 11.13 13.68 -6.24
N ALA A 33 12.38 13.22 -6.38
CA ALA A 33 12.76 11.91 -5.88
C ALA A 33 12.57 11.85 -4.35
N PRO A 34 12.15 10.70 -3.79
CA PRO A 34 12.03 9.42 -4.50
C PRO A 34 10.68 9.21 -5.23
N LEU A 35 9.62 9.95 -4.89
CA LEU A 35 8.26 9.68 -5.40
C LEU A 35 8.13 9.88 -6.91
N ALA A 36 8.75 10.91 -7.48
CA ALA A 36 8.74 11.14 -8.91
C ALA A 36 9.43 10.03 -9.73
N SER A 37 10.20 9.15 -9.07
CA SER A 37 10.92 8.04 -9.72
C SER A 37 10.26 6.68 -9.50
N MET A 38 9.15 6.60 -8.77
CA MET A 38 8.42 5.36 -8.52
C MET A 38 7.30 5.19 -9.56
N PRO A 39 7.26 4.09 -10.33
CA PRO A 39 6.11 3.77 -11.16
C PRO A 39 4.84 3.69 -10.32
N VAL A 40 3.75 4.24 -10.84
CA VAL A 40 2.46 4.24 -10.15
C VAL A 40 1.70 2.95 -10.48
N GLU A 41 1.28 2.24 -9.44
CA GLU A 41 0.30 1.17 -9.55
C GLU A 41 -1.10 1.75 -9.30
N TYR A 42 -1.95 1.62 -10.30
CA TYR A 42 -3.34 2.07 -10.23
C TYR A 42 -4.24 0.92 -9.80
N THR A 43 -5.25 1.27 -9.01
CA THR A 43 -6.32 0.35 -8.64
C THR A 43 -7.17 0.02 -9.87
N THR A 44 -7.66 -1.20 -9.93
CA THR A 44 -8.66 -1.69 -10.89
C THR A 44 -9.90 -2.16 -10.11
N PRO A 45 -11.07 -2.30 -10.75
CA PRO A 45 -12.25 -2.86 -10.08
C PRO A 45 -11.97 -4.21 -9.38
N SER A 46 -11.17 -5.09 -9.99
CA SER A 46 -10.80 -6.37 -9.39
C SER A 46 -9.94 -6.22 -8.13
N ILE A 47 -9.11 -5.17 -8.03
CA ILE A 47 -8.34 -4.85 -6.82
C ILE A 47 -9.29 -4.39 -5.71
N GLU A 48 -10.28 -3.55 -6.03
CA GLU A 48 -11.28 -3.09 -5.05
C GLU A 48 -12.12 -4.26 -4.52
N ASP A 49 -12.62 -5.12 -5.41
CA ASP A 49 -13.35 -6.34 -5.03
C ASP A 49 -12.48 -7.25 -4.15
N ARG A 50 -11.19 -7.39 -4.49
CA ARG A 50 -10.25 -8.20 -3.69
C ARG A 50 -10.02 -7.60 -2.30
N ALA A 51 -9.88 -6.30 -2.17
CA ALA A 51 -9.73 -5.64 -0.88
C ALA A 51 -10.96 -5.88 0.03
N VAL A 52 -12.17 -5.83 -0.53
CA VAL A 52 -13.40 -6.16 0.19
C VAL A 52 -13.41 -7.63 0.62
N ALA A 53 -13.03 -8.55 -0.28
CA ALA A 53 -12.98 -9.98 0.04
C ALA A 53 -11.99 -10.29 1.18
N VAL A 54 -10.81 -9.64 1.18
CA VAL A 54 -9.82 -9.75 2.26
C VAL A 54 -10.38 -9.21 3.58
N GLN A 55 -11.09 -8.06 3.54
CA GLN A 55 -11.71 -7.49 4.74
C GLN A 55 -12.78 -8.42 5.34
N VAL A 56 -13.61 -9.05 4.50
CA VAL A 56 -14.62 -10.03 4.95
C VAL A 56 -13.94 -11.23 5.61
N ALA A 57 -12.89 -11.78 5.00
CA ALA A 57 -12.17 -12.91 5.58
C ALA A 57 -11.43 -12.55 6.89
N LEU A 58 -10.96 -11.31 7.04
CA LEU A 58 -10.48 -10.80 8.33
C LEU A 58 -11.62 -10.65 9.34
N ALA A 59 -12.84 -10.36 8.90
CA ALA A 59 -14.01 -10.24 9.78
C ALA A 59 -14.38 -11.59 10.40
N ASP A 60 -14.28 -12.67 9.62
CA ASP A 60 -14.46 -14.05 10.10
C ASP A 60 -13.46 -14.42 11.21
N ARG A 61 -12.32 -13.74 11.28
CA ARG A 61 -11.30 -13.87 12.35
C ARG A 61 -11.41 -12.81 13.45
N GLY A 62 -12.38 -11.91 13.39
CA GLY A 62 -12.52 -10.78 14.32
C GLY A 62 -11.47 -9.68 14.13
N GLN A 63 -10.76 -9.65 13.00
CA GLN A 63 -9.60 -8.79 12.72
C GLN A 63 -9.87 -7.68 11.68
N HIS A 64 -11.06 -7.59 11.09
CA HIS A 64 -11.39 -6.63 10.02
C HIS A 64 -11.22 -5.14 10.35
N ARG A 65 -11.04 -4.79 11.63
CA ARG A 65 -10.80 -3.42 12.10
C ARG A 65 -9.34 -3.10 12.40
N ALA A 66 -8.45 -4.09 12.29
CA ALA A 66 -7.02 -3.85 12.45
C ALA A 66 -6.47 -3.14 11.20
N PRO A 67 -6.40 -3.78 10.00
CA PRO A 67 -5.93 -3.06 8.82
C PRO A 67 -6.86 -1.92 8.40
N SER A 68 -6.27 -0.79 8.04
CA SER A 68 -7.03 0.35 7.52
C SER A 68 -7.52 0.10 6.08
N ILE A 69 -8.48 0.90 5.61
CA ILE A 69 -8.96 0.84 4.21
C ILE A 69 -7.78 1.03 3.22
N PRO A 70 -6.88 2.02 3.40
CA PRO A 70 -5.67 2.10 2.59
C PRO A 70 -4.81 0.82 2.57
N ASP A 71 -4.62 0.16 3.71
CA ASP A 71 -3.78 -1.03 3.79
C ASP A 71 -4.37 -2.19 2.99
N LEU A 72 -5.69 -2.37 3.06
CA LEU A 72 -6.40 -3.38 2.27
C LEU A 72 -6.26 -3.12 0.76
N LEU A 73 -6.39 -1.87 0.31
CA LEU A 73 -6.22 -1.51 -1.09
C LEU A 73 -4.77 -1.68 -1.56
N ILE A 74 -3.80 -1.29 -0.75
CA ILE A 74 -2.37 -1.46 -1.06
C ILE A 74 -2.02 -2.95 -1.13
N ALA A 75 -2.51 -3.75 -0.19
CA ALA A 75 -2.24 -5.18 -0.17
C ALA A 75 -2.88 -5.91 -1.34
N ALA A 76 -4.16 -5.65 -1.65
CA ALA A 76 -4.82 -6.22 -2.83
C ALA A 76 -4.14 -5.79 -4.13
N THR A 77 -3.66 -4.55 -4.22
CA THR A 77 -2.87 -4.07 -5.38
C THR A 77 -1.59 -4.88 -5.52
N ALA A 78 -0.83 -5.05 -4.44
CA ALA A 78 0.43 -5.79 -4.47
C ALA A 78 0.21 -7.28 -4.79
N GLU A 79 -0.83 -7.90 -4.24
CA GLU A 79 -1.19 -9.30 -4.49
C GLU A 79 -1.47 -9.54 -5.98
N LEU A 80 -2.40 -8.77 -6.56
CA LEU A 80 -2.81 -8.97 -7.96
C LEU A 80 -1.77 -8.51 -8.97
N ALA A 81 -0.92 -7.54 -8.62
CA ALA A 81 0.22 -7.12 -9.43
C ALA A 81 1.47 -7.99 -9.23
N GLN A 82 1.42 -9.01 -8.37
CA GLN A 82 2.54 -9.90 -8.05
C GLN A 82 3.78 -9.16 -7.51
N LEU A 83 3.56 -8.20 -6.63
CA LEU A 83 4.58 -7.38 -5.99
C LEU A 83 4.70 -7.74 -4.51
N THR A 84 5.90 -7.57 -3.95
CA THR A 84 6.14 -7.64 -2.51
C THR A 84 5.80 -6.30 -1.86
N ILE A 85 5.03 -6.31 -0.78
CA ILE A 85 4.80 -5.11 0.03
C ILE A 85 6.05 -4.80 0.84
N LEU A 86 6.58 -3.58 0.73
CA LEU A 86 7.61 -3.06 1.63
C LEU A 86 6.94 -2.19 2.71
N HIS A 87 7.08 -2.54 4.00
CA HIS A 87 6.32 -1.86 5.07
C HIS A 87 7.05 -1.78 6.41
N LEU A 88 6.48 -0.98 7.33
CA LEU A 88 6.80 -0.94 8.76
C LEU A 88 5.58 -1.15 9.66
N ASP A 89 4.43 -1.50 9.06
CA ASP A 89 3.17 -1.69 9.76
C ASP A 89 2.92 -3.19 10.02
N HIS A 90 2.43 -3.56 11.20
CA HIS A 90 2.09 -4.95 11.49
C HIS A 90 0.83 -5.43 10.75
N ASP A 91 -0.05 -4.52 10.33
CA ASP A 91 -1.30 -4.87 9.66
C ASP A 91 -1.08 -5.60 8.32
N TYR A 92 0.03 -5.33 7.63
CA TYR A 92 0.41 -6.07 6.43
C TYR A 92 0.82 -7.52 6.71
N GLU A 93 1.35 -7.82 7.90
CA GLU A 93 1.63 -9.21 8.31
C GLU A 93 0.31 -9.95 8.54
N LEU A 94 -0.68 -9.31 9.18
CA LEU A 94 -2.02 -9.89 9.38
C LEU A 94 -2.72 -10.19 8.06
N ILE A 95 -2.59 -9.29 7.07
CA ILE A 95 -3.11 -9.53 5.73
C ILE A 95 -2.34 -10.66 5.02
N ALA A 96 -1.01 -10.71 5.16
CA ALA A 96 -0.18 -11.76 4.57
C ALA A 96 -0.48 -13.15 5.15
N ASP A 97 -0.75 -13.25 6.45
CA ASP A 97 -1.18 -14.49 7.11
C ASP A 97 -2.49 -15.05 6.53
N LEU A 98 -3.36 -14.19 5.98
CA LEU A 98 -4.58 -14.59 5.29
C LEU A 98 -4.35 -14.93 3.81
N THR A 99 -3.60 -14.10 3.09
CA THR A 99 -3.50 -14.14 1.63
C THR A 99 -2.32 -14.99 1.12
N GLY A 100 -1.30 -15.21 1.95
CA GLY A 100 -0.03 -15.80 1.55
C GLY A 100 0.82 -14.89 0.67
N GLN A 101 0.46 -13.61 0.51
CA GLN A 101 1.19 -12.69 -0.36
C GLN A 101 2.55 -12.29 0.25
N PRO A 102 3.57 -12.03 -0.58
CA PRO A 102 4.89 -11.68 -0.07
C PRO A 102 4.89 -10.29 0.56
N VAL A 103 5.50 -10.20 1.74
CA VAL A 103 5.76 -8.94 2.44
C VAL A 103 7.22 -8.89 2.89
N GLU A 104 7.76 -7.67 2.95
CA GLU A 104 9.10 -7.39 3.44
C GLU A 104 9.03 -6.23 4.43
N ARG A 105 9.42 -6.50 5.68
CA ARG A 105 9.55 -5.46 6.69
C ARG A 105 10.83 -4.67 6.47
N LEU A 106 10.72 -3.34 6.35
CA LEU A 106 11.88 -2.47 6.23
C LEU A 106 12.74 -2.57 7.50
N LYS A 107 14.05 -2.80 7.32
CA LYS A 107 15.01 -2.78 8.43
C LYS A 107 15.43 -1.34 8.70
N LEU A 108 15.14 -0.85 9.90
CA LEU A 108 15.65 0.42 10.38
C LEU A 108 17.05 0.22 11.01
N PRO A 109 18.00 1.14 10.78
CA PRO A 109 19.32 1.11 11.41
C PRO A 109 19.25 1.37 12.92
#